data_AF-A0A173VET9-F1
#
_entry.id   AF-A0A173VET9-F1
#
_cell.length_a   1.000
_cell.length_b   1.000
_cell.length_c   1.000
_cell.angle_alpha   90.00
_cell.angle_beta   90.00
_cell.angle_gamma   90.00
#
_symmetry.space_group_name_H-M   'P 1'
#
loop_
_entity.id
_entity.type
_entity.pdbx_description
1 polymer ?
#
loop_
_entity_poly.entity_id
_entity_poly.type
_entity_poly.pdbx_seq_one_letter_code
_entity_poly.pdbx_strand_id
1 'polypeptide(L)'
;MNLKQYIRHLLYDNTTYESPDIYQRFRIVCPEYSQHDIEVKPYPLPESEHMFGLIWDIHEPHTVSATIIPSGTAFTYEKRFEPGMRTQMHSHEYLELFYIVDGEYRQKILGNEFTFHKGELCLIDRNCEHQEILDSGSSTILFLGITNAIFNDIMKHLSTSGRIASFLNMALLEQKNLQQYLHFRPQPEGMEKMEQALYQLLSELKQHDVASPLICQGLLLRIFRILGTNYEFSLSKQLRKQMNWILFEEITDYMENHLTQISITGLSEEFHFQEDYFNRLIKTQTGLTYTEYLQLLRLRRAETLLLTTDATIDQITEAVGYHNKGYFYKIFTERHQLTPAQFRKKM
;
A
#
# COMPACT_ATOMS: atom_id res chain seq x y z
N MET A 1 28.37 13.01 5.01
CA MET A 1 28.45 12.02 3.89
C MET A 1 27.13 12.09 3.14
N ASN A 2 27.14 12.10 1.81
CA ASN A 2 25.88 12.07 1.04
C ASN A 2 25.36 10.63 0.89
N LEU A 3 24.10 10.46 0.45
CA LEU A 3 23.46 9.14 0.35
C LEU A 3 24.27 8.17 -0.51
N LYS A 4 24.72 8.61 -1.70
CA LYS A 4 25.51 7.79 -2.63
C LYS A 4 26.82 7.28 -2.01
N GLN A 5 27.56 8.15 -1.33
CA GLN A 5 28.78 7.77 -0.62
C GLN A 5 28.50 6.76 0.50
N TYR A 6 27.40 6.94 1.24
CA TYR A 6 27.04 6.02 2.30
C TYR A 6 26.63 4.65 1.78
N ILE A 7 25.86 4.61 0.68
CA ILE A 7 25.51 3.36 0.00
C ILE A 7 26.77 2.61 -0.45
N ARG A 8 27.75 3.30 -1.03
CA ARG A 8 29.03 2.68 -1.40
C ARG A 8 29.77 2.12 -0.19
N HIS A 9 29.75 2.84 0.93
CA HIS A 9 30.33 2.35 2.19
C HIS A 9 29.63 1.05 2.66
N LEU A 10 28.29 1.02 2.63
CA LEU A 10 27.52 -0.17 3.02
C LEU A 10 27.79 -1.38 2.11
N LEU A 11 28.06 -1.14 0.82
CA LEU A 11 28.31 -2.20 -0.17
C LEU A 11 29.74 -2.70 -0.22
N TYR A 12 30.74 -1.84 -0.01
CA TYR A 12 32.13 -2.20 -0.34
C TYR A 12 33.07 -2.12 0.86
N ASP A 13 32.68 -1.44 1.93
CA ASP A 13 33.56 -1.27 3.09
C ASP A 13 33.18 -2.28 4.19
N ASN A 14 34.11 -3.16 4.52
CA ASN A 14 33.97 -4.17 5.58
C ASN A 14 32.88 -5.23 5.34
N THR A 15 32.58 -5.52 4.07
CA THR A 15 31.64 -6.58 3.68
C THR A 15 32.37 -7.86 3.29
N THR A 16 31.72 -8.99 3.52
CA THR A 16 32.14 -10.29 2.98
C THR A 16 31.39 -10.57 1.69
N TYR A 17 32.00 -11.26 0.72
CA TYR A 17 31.32 -11.60 -0.55
C TYR A 17 30.41 -12.84 -0.44
N GLU A 18 30.26 -13.40 0.76
CA GLU A 18 29.40 -14.54 1.03
C GLU A 18 28.09 -14.05 1.63
N SER A 19 27.00 -14.18 0.87
CA SER A 19 25.66 -13.87 1.35
C SER A 19 25.23 -14.89 2.41
N PRO A 20 24.76 -14.46 3.60
CA PRO A 20 24.21 -15.36 4.61
C PRO A 20 23.02 -16.17 4.07
N ASP A 21 22.87 -17.41 4.54
CA ASP A 21 21.84 -18.36 4.08
C ASP A 21 20.41 -17.78 4.06
N ILE A 22 20.07 -16.94 5.05
CA ILE A 22 18.75 -16.30 5.15
C ILE A 22 18.45 -15.41 3.94
N TYR A 23 19.45 -14.72 3.39
CA TYR A 23 19.31 -13.81 2.25
C TYR A 23 19.51 -14.52 0.90
N GLN A 24 20.23 -15.64 0.86
CA GLN A 24 20.33 -16.46 -0.34
C GLN A 24 18.96 -16.97 -0.80
N ARG A 25 18.07 -17.31 0.15
CA ARG A 25 16.70 -17.76 -0.13
C ARG A 25 15.83 -16.68 -0.79
N PHE A 26 16.11 -15.42 -0.51
CA PHE A 26 15.39 -14.29 -1.10
C PHE A 26 15.75 -14.05 -2.57
N ARG A 27 16.85 -14.68 -3.06
CA ARG A 27 17.29 -14.63 -4.46
C ARG A 27 17.32 -13.19 -5.01
N ILE A 28 18.12 -12.34 -4.36
CA ILE A 28 18.25 -10.89 -4.66
C ILE A 28 18.18 -10.62 -6.17
N VAL A 29 19.02 -11.32 -6.95
CA VAL A 29 18.91 -11.35 -8.42
C VAL A 29 18.60 -12.77 -8.88
N CYS A 30 17.37 -13.00 -9.34
CA CYS A 30 16.90 -14.25 -9.92
C CYS A 30 16.55 -14.04 -11.41
N PRO A 31 17.36 -14.54 -12.38
CA PRO A 31 17.06 -14.45 -13.80
C PRO A 31 15.72 -15.11 -14.14
N GLU A 32 15.02 -14.55 -15.13
CA GLU A 32 13.79 -15.16 -15.67
C GLU A 32 14.10 -16.56 -16.18
N TYR A 33 13.46 -17.55 -15.57
CA TYR A 33 13.56 -18.96 -15.97
C TYR A 33 12.26 -19.47 -16.61
N SER A 34 11.15 -18.74 -16.44
CA SER A 34 9.85 -19.08 -17.02
C SER A 34 9.03 -17.82 -17.28
N GLN A 35 8.50 -17.66 -18.50
CA GLN A 35 7.63 -16.52 -18.85
C GLN A 35 6.22 -16.63 -18.27
N HIS A 36 5.86 -17.82 -17.76
CA HIS A 36 4.50 -18.10 -17.28
C HIS A 36 4.42 -18.18 -15.76
N ASP A 37 5.56 -18.30 -15.08
CA ASP A 37 5.60 -18.38 -13.62
C ASP A 37 5.70 -16.98 -13.02
N ILE A 38 4.98 -16.77 -11.91
CA ILE A 38 5.04 -15.55 -11.13
C ILE A 38 5.46 -15.95 -9.72
N GLU A 39 6.58 -15.40 -9.25
CA GLU A 39 7.10 -15.65 -7.90
C GLU A 39 6.49 -14.67 -6.91
N VAL A 40 6.07 -15.14 -5.73
CA VAL A 40 5.69 -14.26 -4.61
C VAL A 40 6.84 -14.28 -3.61
N LYS A 41 7.58 -13.18 -3.52
CA LYS A 41 8.73 -13.09 -2.62
C LYS A 41 8.23 -12.73 -1.21
N PRO A 42 8.48 -13.57 -0.20
CA PRO A 42 8.10 -13.28 1.18
C PRO A 42 8.99 -12.20 1.76
N TYR A 43 8.57 -11.65 2.90
CA TYR A 43 9.40 -10.72 3.66
C TYR A 43 10.71 -11.42 4.13
N PRO A 44 11.91 -10.85 3.84
CA PRO A 44 13.19 -11.56 4.01
C PRO A 44 13.75 -11.56 5.44
N LEU A 45 13.18 -10.74 6.34
CA LEU A 45 13.65 -10.61 7.72
C LEU A 45 12.71 -11.31 8.71
N PRO A 46 13.17 -11.58 9.96
CA PRO A 46 12.31 -12.12 11.01
C PRO A 46 11.07 -11.26 11.26
N GLU A 47 10.01 -11.84 11.81
CA GLU A 47 8.73 -11.15 12.09
C GLU A 47 8.85 -9.93 13.02
N SER A 48 9.92 -9.86 13.82
CA SER A 48 10.24 -8.70 14.67
C SER A 48 10.73 -7.49 13.90
N GLU A 49 11.16 -7.67 12.65
CA GLU A 49 11.58 -6.60 11.75
C GLU A 49 10.41 -6.16 10.88
N HIS A 50 10.27 -4.86 10.70
CA HIS A 50 9.14 -4.29 9.95
C HIS A 50 9.58 -3.47 8.74
N MET A 51 10.89 -3.26 8.58
CA MET A 51 11.51 -2.57 7.48
C MET A 51 12.88 -3.15 7.12
N PHE A 52 13.22 -3.14 5.84
CA PHE A 52 14.60 -3.30 5.38
C PHE A 52 14.92 -2.34 4.23
N GLY A 53 16.21 -2.07 4.04
CA GLY A 53 16.76 -1.45 2.84
C GLY A 53 17.57 -2.48 2.05
N LEU A 54 17.18 -2.76 0.81
CA LEU A 54 17.97 -3.52 -0.15
C LEU A 54 18.62 -2.53 -1.11
N ILE A 55 19.92 -2.68 -1.34
CA ILE A 55 20.71 -1.76 -2.14
C ILE A 55 21.29 -2.54 -3.31
N TRP A 56 21.11 -2.04 -4.53
CA TRP A 56 21.79 -2.52 -5.73
C TRP A 56 22.74 -1.47 -6.28
N ASP A 57 23.93 -1.90 -6.68
CA ASP A 57 24.87 -1.14 -7.49
C ASP A 57 25.17 -1.97 -8.73
N ILE A 58 24.68 -1.51 -9.87
CA ILE A 58 24.90 -2.07 -11.20
C ILE A 58 26.12 -1.38 -11.78
N HIS A 59 27.16 -2.13 -12.10
CA HIS A 59 28.43 -1.57 -12.57
C HIS A 59 29.15 -2.49 -13.56
N GLU A 60 30.19 -1.95 -14.19
CA GLU A 60 31.05 -2.70 -15.09
C GLU A 60 31.89 -3.76 -14.34
N PRO A 61 32.15 -4.95 -14.95
CA PRO A 61 31.55 -5.46 -16.19
C PRO A 61 30.22 -6.18 -15.91
N HIS A 62 29.09 -5.55 -16.27
CA HIS A 62 27.71 -6.05 -16.13
C HIS A 62 27.49 -6.92 -14.87
N THR A 63 27.74 -6.33 -13.71
CA THR A 63 27.62 -6.99 -12.40
C THR A 63 26.65 -6.20 -11.53
N VAL A 64 25.76 -6.92 -10.83
CA VAL A 64 24.97 -6.36 -9.74
C VAL A 64 25.66 -6.73 -8.43
N SER A 65 26.11 -5.71 -7.70
CA SER A 65 26.52 -5.80 -6.30
C SER A 65 25.35 -5.41 -5.42
N ALA A 66 25.01 -6.23 -4.42
CA ALA A 66 23.84 -5.98 -3.59
C ALA A 66 24.06 -6.31 -2.11
N THR A 67 23.41 -5.54 -1.24
CA THR A 67 23.37 -5.81 0.20
C THR A 67 22.00 -5.45 0.77
N ILE A 68 21.67 -6.00 1.93
CA ILE A 68 20.41 -5.72 2.64
C ILE A 68 20.72 -5.33 4.09
N ILE A 69 19.98 -4.36 4.60
CA ILE A 69 20.06 -3.88 5.98
C ILE A 69 18.67 -3.79 6.62
N PRO A 70 18.51 -4.09 7.92
CA PRO A 70 19.54 -4.59 8.83
C PRO A 70 20.02 -5.99 8.45
N SER A 71 21.28 -6.27 8.80
CA SER A 71 21.88 -7.60 8.69
C SER A 71 22.86 -7.81 9.82
N GLY A 72 22.83 -8.99 10.46
CA GLY A 72 23.73 -9.35 11.55
C GLY A 72 25.20 -9.42 11.13
N THR A 73 25.48 -9.61 9.84
CA THR A 73 26.84 -9.54 9.27
C THR A 73 26.81 -8.78 7.96
N ALA A 74 27.73 -7.84 7.79
CA ALA A 74 27.84 -7.09 6.53
C ALA A 74 28.30 -8.02 5.40
N PHE A 75 27.57 -8.01 4.29
CA PHE A 75 27.89 -8.83 3.13
C PHE A 75 27.56 -8.09 1.83
N THR A 76 28.14 -8.57 0.74
CA THR A 76 27.91 -8.11 -0.63
C THR A 76 27.69 -9.32 -1.50
N TYR A 77 26.48 -9.45 -2.00
CA TYR A 77 26.14 -10.41 -3.02
C TYR A 77 26.52 -9.85 -4.38
N GLU A 78 27.30 -10.58 -5.17
CA GLU A 78 27.61 -10.23 -6.55
C GLU A 78 27.01 -11.23 -7.53
N LYS A 79 26.45 -10.71 -8.62
CA LYS A 79 26.00 -11.54 -9.74
C LYS A 79 26.23 -10.85 -11.07
N ARG A 80 26.92 -11.55 -11.98
CA ARG A 80 27.04 -11.15 -13.38
C ARG A 80 25.74 -11.34 -14.13
N PHE A 81 25.53 -10.50 -15.12
CA PHE A 81 24.40 -10.55 -16.02
C PHE A 81 24.80 -10.21 -17.45
N GLU A 82 23.90 -10.52 -18.38
CA GLU A 82 24.00 -10.06 -19.78
C GLU A 82 23.05 -8.87 -19.97
N PRO A 83 23.44 -7.81 -20.69
CA PRO A 83 22.56 -6.68 -20.96
C PRO A 83 21.22 -7.11 -21.58
N GLY A 84 20.12 -6.60 -21.03
CA GLY A 84 18.76 -7.01 -21.36
C GLY A 84 18.25 -8.23 -20.58
N MET A 85 19.07 -8.82 -19.69
CA MET A 85 18.62 -9.89 -18.80
C MET A 85 17.48 -9.40 -17.91
N ARG A 86 16.46 -10.23 -17.78
CA ARG A 86 15.31 -9.96 -16.91
C ARG A 86 15.36 -10.80 -15.66
N THR A 87 14.83 -10.28 -14.56
CA THR A 87 14.55 -11.11 -13.39
C THR A 87 13.25 -11.90 -13.58
N GLN A 88 13.00 -12.93 -12.77
CA GLN A 88 11.70 -13.62 -12.80
C GLN A 88 10.57 -12.63 -12.47
N MET A 89 9.46 -12.69 -13.22
CA MET A 89 8.26 -11.91 -12.89
C MET A 89 7.82 -12.24 -11.47
N HIS A 90 7.62 -11.23 -10.63
CA HIS A 90 7.33 -11.46 -9.24
C HIS A 90 6.47 -10.36 -8.61
N SER A 91 6.00 -10.64 -7.41
CA SER A 91 5.38 -9.68 -6.51
C SER A 91 5.88 -9.89 -5.09
N HIS A 92 5.47 -9.02 -4.17
CA HIS A 92 5.88 -9.08 -2.77
C HIS A 92 4.69 -9.16 -1.82
N GLU A 93 4.92 -9.81 -0.67
CA GLU A 93 4.04 -9.77 0.49
C GLU A 93 4.20 -8.47 1.30
N TYR A 94 4.95 -7.49 0.83
CA TYR A 94 5.21 -6.22 1.51
C TYR A 94 5.18 -5.08 0.50
N LEU A 95 5.08 -3.84 0.98
CA LEU A 95 5.16 -2.67 0.12
C LEU A 95 6.60 -2.39 -0.25
N GLU A 96 6.87 -2.14 -1.52
CA GLU A 96 8.20 -1.74 -1.99
C GLU A 96 8.21 -0.26 -2.37
N LEU A 97 9.13 0.50 -1.79
CA LEU A 97 9.45 1.85 -2.24
C LEU A 97 10.90 1.87 -2.73
N PHE A 98 11.12 2.06 -4.03
CA PHE A 98 12.48 2.23 -4.55
C PHE A 98 12.77 3.66 -4.96
N TYR A 99 14.05 4.03 -4.89
CA TYR A 99 14.62 5.33 -5.24
C TYR A 99 15.86 5.14 -6.12
N ILE A 100 15.94 5.88 -7.22
CA ILE A 100 17.11 5.87 -8.11
C ILE A 100 18.14 6.85 -7.58
N VAL A 101 19.19 6.33 -6.94
CA VAL A 101 20.27 7.15 -6.36
C VAL A 101 21.16 7.71 -7.45
N ASP A 102 21.42 6.93 -8.49
CA ASP A 102 22.23 7.33 -9.63
C ASP A 102 21.94 6.47 -10.86
N GLY A 103 22.12 7.03 -12.04
CA GLY A 103 21.93 6.33 -13.31
C GLY A 103 20.45 6.16 -13.71
N GLU A 104 20.20 5.10 -14.47
CA GLU A 104 18.89 4.70 -14.98
C GLU A 104 18.55 3.27 -14.57
N TYR A 105 17.27 3.00 -14.40
CA TYR A 105 16.77 1.71 -13.96
C TYR A 105 15.50 1.35 -14.71
N ARG A 106 15.42 0.14 -15.25
CA ARG A 106 14.27 -0.33 -16.02
C ARG A 106 13.52 -1.44 -15.31
N GLN A 107 12.20 -1.30 -15.28
CA GLN A 107 11.29 -2.33 -14.79
C GLN A 107 10.09 -2.46 -15.71
N LYS A 108 9.58 -3.68 -15.81
CA LYS A 108 8.24 -3.96 -16.31
C LYS A 108 7.31 -4.04 -15.11
N ILE A 109 6.25 -3.24 -15.07
CA ILE A 109 5.24 -3.20 -14.00
C ILE A 109 3.87 -3.30 -14.67
N LEU A 110 3.05 -4.27 -14.25
CA LEU A 110 1.71 -4.52 -14.83
C LEU A 110 1.72 -4.59 -16.37
N GLY A 111 2.71 -5.27 -16.94
CA GLY A 111 2.84 -5.45 -18.38
C GLY A 111 3.47 -4.27 -19.14
N ASN A 112 3.66 -3.12 -18.51
CA ASN A 112 4.24 -1.92 -19.14
C ASN A 112 5.69 -1.73 -18.70
N GLU A 113 6.56 -1.31 -19.62
CA GLU A 113 7.97 -1.03 -19.31
C GLU A 113 8.19 0.44 -19.00
N PHE A 114 8.95 0.70 -17.94
CA PHE A 114 9.28 2.01 -17.45
C PHE A 114 10.80 2.16 -17.32
N THR A 115 11.30 3.35 -17.65
CA THR A 115 12.66 3.78 -17.33
C THR A 115 12.57 4.86 -16.27
N PHE A 116 13.17 4.58 -15.11
CA PHE A 116 13.31 5.50 -13.99
C PHE A 116 14.69 6.14 -14.02
N HIS A 117 14.74 7.43 -13.68
CA HIS A 117 15.98 8.21 -13.69
C HIS A 117 16.33 8.67 -12.29
N LYS A 118 17.59 9.07 -12.10
CA LYS A 118 18.07 9.64 -10.84
C LYS A 118 17.07 10.60 -10.18
N GLY A 119 16.80 10.35 -8.90
CA GLY A 119 15.92 11.14 -8.07
C GLY A 119 14.44 10.74 -8.13
N GLU A 120 14.03 9.90 -9.08
CA GLU A 120 12.67 9.36 -9.17
C GLU A 120 12.45 8.20 -8.18
N LEU A 121 11.18 7.99 -7.79
CA LEU A 121 10.75 6.87 -6.96
C LEU A 121 9.59 6.11 -7.58
N CYS A 122 9.46 4.85 -7.22
CA CYS A 122 8.19 4.13 -7.38
C CYS A 122 7.79 3.49 -6.05
N LEU A 123 6.53 3.71 -5.65
CA LEU A 123 5.88 2.92 -4.62
C LEU A 123 5.06 1.84 -5.30
N ILE A 124 5.37 0.58 -5.02
CA ILE A 124 4.72 -0.59 -5.60
C ILE A 124 3.90 -1.26 -4.49
N ASP A 125 2.62 -1.50 -4.79
CA ASP A 125 1.70 -2.16 -3.86
C ASP A 125 2.03 -3.66 -3.71
N ARG A 126 1.50 -4.29 -2.66
CA ARG A 126 1.58 -5.74 -2.50
C ARG A 126 0.92 -6.42 -3.70
N ASN A 127 1.39 -7.63 -4.04
CA ASN A 127 0.86 -8.41 -5.16
C ASN A 127 0.96 -7.72 -6.53
N CYS A 128 1.62 -6.57 -6.64
CA CYS A 128 1.82 -5.89 -7.91
C CYS A 128 2.95 -6.57 -8.69
N GLU A 129 2.60 -7.16 -9.82
CA GLU A 129 3.53 -7.89 -10.66
C GLU A 129 4.53 -6.95 -11.33
N HIS A 130 5.81 -7.21 -11.07
CA HIS A 130 6.91 -6.48 -11.67
C HIS A 130 8.14 -7.37 -11.92
N GLN A 131 9.04 -6.84 -12.75
CA GLN A 131 10.23 -7.52 -13.24
C GLN A 131 11.30 -6.48 -13.57
N GLU A 132 12.53 -6.73 -13.15
CA GLU A 132 13.69 -5.90 -13.48
C GLU A 132 14.24 -6.23 -14.85
N ILE A 133 14.75 -5.19 -15.52
CA ILE A 133 15.47 -5.29 -16.78
C ILE A 133 16.86 -4.72 -16.54
N LEU A 134 17.87 -5.60 -16.56
CA LEU A 134 19.26 -5.25 -16.26
C LEU A 134 19.99 -4.86 -17.54
N ASP A 135 20.38 -3.59 -17.63
CA ASP A 135 21.06 -3.02 -18.82
C ASP A 135 22.55 -2.81 -18.62
N SER A 136 23.22 -2.40 -19.70
CA SER A 136 24.64 -2.06 -19.67
C SER A 136 24.96 -0.78 -18.88
N GLY A 137 23.98 0.06 -18.57
CA GLY A 137 24.19 1.30 -17.82
C GLY A 137 24.55 1.03 -16.36
N SER A 138 25.50 1.78 -15.81
CA SER A 138 25.76 1.76 -14.37
C SER A 138 24.66 2.54 -13.63
N SER A 139 24.18 1.99 -12.52
CA SER A 139 23.14 2.62 -11.71
C SER A 139 23.18 2.14 -10.27
N THR A 140 22.69 2.98 -9.36
CA THR A 140 22.58 2.64 -7.93
C THR A 140 21.12 2.83 -7.52
N ILE A 141 20.52 1.77 -6.98
CA ILE A 141 19.11 1.73 -6.61
C ILE A 141 18.99 1.34 -5.13
N LEU A 142 18.14 2.06 -4.42
CA LEU A 142 17.73 1.71 -3.06
C LEU A 142 16.28 1.25 -3.08
N PHE A 143 16.01 0.05 -2.58
CA PHE A 143 14.68 -0.52 -2.36
C PHE A 143 14.40 -0.54 -0.86
N LEU A 144 13.22 -0.11 -0.44
CA LEU A 144 12.74 -0.21 0.91
C LEU A 144 11.56 -1.19 0.95
N GLY A 145 11.71 -2.29 1.68
CA GLY A 145 10.60 -3.19 1.96
C GLY A 145 9.93 -2.83 3.26
N ILE A 146 8.62 -2.56 3.21
CA ILE A 146 7.81 -2.05 4.33
C ILE A 146 6.68 -3.03 4.62
N THR A 147 6.65 -3.58 5.84
CA THR A 147 5.54 -4.44 6.26
C THR A 147 4.25 -3.63 6.46
N ASN A 148 3.10 -4.31 6.38
CA ASN A 148 1.81 -3.66 6.62
C ASN A 148 1.66 -3.11 8.03
N ALA A 149 2.29 -3.72 9.03
CA ALA A 149 2.21 -3.27 10.41
C ALA A 149 2.70 -1.82 10.57
N ILE A 150 3.93 -1.53 10.14
CA ILE A 150 4.50 -0.18 10.25
C ILE A 150 3.82 0.79 9.28
N PHE A 151 3.41 0.32 8.09
CA PHE A 151 2.73 1.16 7.12
C PHE A 151 1.36 1.61 7.63
N ASN A 152 0.55 0.70 8.22
CA ASN A 152 -0.70 1.02 8.91
C ASN A 152 -0.51 2.11 9.96
N ASP A 153 0.52 1.97 10.81
CA ASP A 153 0.77 2.93 11.87
C ASP A 153 1.20 4.31 11.33
N ILE A 154 1.98 4.36 10.26
CA ILE A 154 2.32 5.61 9.58
C ILE A 154 1.06 6.28 9.02
N MET A 155 0.15 5.51 8.44
CA MET A 155 -1.06 6.03 7.83
C MET A 155 -2.03 6.65 8.83
N LYS A 156 -2.09 6.14 10.07
CA LYS A 156 -2.85 6.79 11.16
C LYS A 156 -2.40 8.23 11.43
N HIS A 157 -1.14 8.56 11.13
CA HIS A 157 -0.55 9.88 11.41
C HIS A 157 -0.49 10.80 10.17
N LEU A 158 -0.56 10.24 8.96
CA LEU A 158 -0.61 11.03 7.73
C LEU A 158 -2.03 11.59 7.53
N SER A 159 -2.20 12.91 7.72
CA SER A 159 -3.50 13.57 7.51
C SER A 159 -4.01 13.33 6.07
N THR A 160 -5.27 12.92 5.94
CA THR A 160 -5.90 12.45 4.68
C THR A 160 -6.16 13.52 3.62
N SER A 161 -5.73 14.75 3.85
CA SER A 161 -5.98 15.88 2.94
C SER A 161 -4.97 15.96 1.78
N GLY A 162 -3.92 15.12 1.77
CA GLY A 162 -2.91 15.06 0.71
C GLY A 162 -3.31 14.16 -0.47
N ARG A 163 -2.88 14.52 -1.68
CA ARG A 163 -3.15 13.73 -2.91
C ARG A 163 -2.64 12.29 -2.83
N ILE A 164 -1.58 12.04 -2.05
CA ILE A 164 -0.94 10.73 -1.91
C ILE A 164 -1.69 9.87 -0.87
N ALA A 165 -2.36 10.49 0.10
CA ALA A 165 -3.01 9.79 1.20
C ALA A 165 -4.11 8.84 0.73
N SER A 166 -4.85 9.19 -0.33
CA SER A 166 -5.84 8.27 -0.91
C SER A 166 -5.18 7.04 -1.52
N PHE A 167 -4.01 7.16 -2.12
CA PHE A 167 -3.28 5.99 -2.62
C PHE A 167 -2.74 5.14 -1.48
N LEU A 168 -2.12 5.79 -0.49
CA LEU A 168 -1.54 5.08 0.64
C LEU A 168 -2.62 4.36 1.47
N ASN A 169 -3.79 4.97 1.67
CA ASN A 169 -4.92 4.30 2.31
C ASN A 169 -5.50 3.17 1.45
N MET A 170 -5.42 3.24 0.11
CA MET A 170 -5.83 2.12 -0.75
C MET A 170 -4.88 0.94 -0.65
N ALA A 171 -3.57 1.18 -0.51
CA ALA A 171 -2.58 0.11 -0.29
C ALA A 171 -2.77 -0.63 1.06
N LEU A 172 -3.62 -0.09 1.96
CA LEU A 172 -4.03 -0.75 3.19
C LEU A 172 -5.24 -1.65 3.04
N LEU A 173 -6.02 -1.46 1.98
CA LEU A 173 -7.24 -2.20 1.79
C LEU A 173 -6.91 -3.65 1.48
N GLU A 174 -7.44 -4.57 2.29
CA GLU A 174 -7.12 -6.00 2.22
C GLU A 174 -7.73 -6.72 0.99
N GLN A 175 -8.38 -6.00 0.06
CA GLN A 175 -8.94 -6.64 -1.13
C GLN A 175 -7.86 -7.18 -2.08
N LYS A 176 -8.02 -8.48 -2.37
CA LYS A 176 -7.02 -9.38 -2.93
C LYS A 176 -6.58 -9.16 -4.39
N ASN A 177 -7.12 -8.18 -5.11
CA ASN A 177 -6.95 -8.11 -6.58
C ASN A 177 -6.49 -6.76 -7.14
N LEU A 178 -6.32 -5.72 -6.33
CA LEU A 178 -5.95 -4.41 -6.85
C LEU A 178 -4.43 -4.26 -6.89
N GLN A 179 -3.82 -4.52 -8.06
CA GLN A 179 -2.40 -4.28 -8.27
C GLN A 179 -2.17 -2.80 -8.66
N GLN A 180 -1.31 -2.10 -7.93
CA GLN A 180 -1.06 -0.67 -8.16
C GLN A 180 0.39 -0.26 -7.96
N TYR A 181 0.73 0.90 -8.52
CA TYR A 181 2.00 1.57 -8.25
C TYR A 181 1.83 3.09 -8.42
N LEU A 182 2.73 3.85 -7.80
CA LEU A 182 2.88 5.30 -8.01
C LEU A 182 4.31 5.62 -8.42
N HIS A 183 4.45 6.21 -9.61
CA HIS A 183 5.69 6.85 -10.04
C HIS A 183 5.74 8.30 -9.56
N PHE A 184 6.82 8.65 -8.86
CA PHE A 184 7.09 9.98 -8.35
C PHE A 184 8.30 10.60 -9.06
N ARG A 185 8.13 11.84 -9.50
CA ARG A 185 9.19 12.66 -10.08
C ARG A 185 9.53 13.82 -9.14
N PRO A 186 10.81 14.12 -8.89
CA PRO A 186 11.19 15.18 -7.97
C PRO A 186 10.82 16.56 -8.53
N GLN A 187 10.26 17.42 -7.68
CA GLN A 187 10.21 18.87 -7.92
C GLN A 187 11.55 19.53 -7.51
N PRO A 188 11.79 20.81 -7.84
CA PRO A 188 12.97 21.53 -7.35
C PRO A 188 13.16 21.35 -5.83
N GLU A 189 14.41 21.10 -5.40
CA GLU A 189 14.81 20.78 -4.02
C GLU A 189 14.27 19.46 -3.42
N GLY A 190 13.38 18.73 -4.11
CA GLY A 190 12.80 17.50 -3.59
C GLY A 190 13.84 16.39 -3.41
N MET A 191 14.76 16.30 -4.37
CA MET A 191 15.82 15.29 -4.37
C MET A 191 16.75 15.41 -3.14
N GLU A 192 17.21 16.62 -2.80
CA GLU A 192 18.11 16.83 -1.66
C GLU A 192 17.46 16.45 -0.32
N LYS A 193 16.21 16.90 -0.11
CA LYS A 193 15.42 16.56 1.09
C LYS A 193 15.18 15.05 1.20
N MET A 194 14.91 14.40 0.06
CA MET A 194 14.71 12.95 0.01
C MET A 194 16.01 12.19 0.32
N GLU A 195 17.12 12.53 -0.33
CA GLU A 195 18.41 11.87 -0.10
C GLU A 195 18.87 12.02 1.34
N GLN A 196 18.64 13.18 1.97
CA GLN A 196 18.93 13.38 3.39
C GLN A 196 18.10 12.44 4.28
N ALA A 197 16.79 12.33 4.02
CA ALA A 197 15.91 11.46 4.79
C ALA A 197 16.25 9.97 4.61
N LEU A 198 16.55 9.55 3.38
CA LEU A 198 16.99 8.19 3.07
C LEU A 198 18.33 7.87 3.73
N TYR A 199 19.29 8.82 3.72
CA TYR A 199 20.56 8.64 4.42
C TYR A 199 20.36 8.41 5.91
N GLN A 200 19.51 9.20 6.56
CA GLN A 200 19.18 9.04 7.97
C GLN A 200 18.51 7.68 8.23
N LEU A 201 17.58 7.26 7.36
CA LEU A 201 16.89 5.97 7.48
C LEU A 201 17.87 4.80 7.38
N LEU A 202 18.75 4.78 6.37
CA LEU A 202 19.76 3.72 6.23
C LEU A 202 20.74 3.72 7.39
N SER A 203 21.10 4.90 7.91
CA SER A 203 22.00 5.00 9.07
C SER A 203 21.37 4.36 10.31
N GLU A 204 20.08 4.61 10.52
CA GLU A 204 19.33 4.01 11.63
C GLU A 204 19.15 2.50 11.45
N LEU A 205 18.81 2.04 10.24
CA LEU A 205 18.73 0.61 9.92
C LEU A 205 20.07 -0.11 10.09
N LYS A 206 21.20 0.60 9.92
CA LYS A 206 22.53 0.04 10.15
C LYS A 206 22.89 0.01 11.63
N GLN A 207 22.46 1.00 12.42
CA GLN A 207 22.66 1.03 13.87
C GLN A 207 21.89 -0.09 14.56
N HIS A 208 20.64 -0.31 14.14
CA HIS A 208 19.80 -1.45 14.51
C HIS A 208 19.77 -1.75 16.02
N ASP A 209 19.41 -0.74 16.80
CA ASP A 209 19.22 -0.87 18.25
C ASP A 209 17.73 -0.87 18.64
N VAL A 210 17.47 -0.91 19.95
CA VAL A 210 16.10 -0.98 20.50
C VAL A 210 15.23 0.23 20.13
N ALA A 211 15.83 1.40 19.89
CA ALA A 211 15.11 2.61 19.50
C ALA A 211 14.93 2.73 17.98
N SER A 212 15.75 2.04 17.18
CA SER A 212 15.74 2.11 15.72
C SER A 212 14.36 1.92 15.08
N PRO A 213 13.51 0.95 15.50
CA PRO A 213 12.18 0.79 14.90
C PRO A 213 11.31 2.06 14.96
N LEU A 214 11.32 2.76 16.10
CA LEU A 214 10.53 4.00 16.29
C LEU A 214 11.12 5.17 15.48
N ILE A 215 12.45 5.25 15.41
CA ILE A 215 13.12 6.29 14.63
C ILE A 215 12.88 6.07 13.12
N CYS A 216 13.01 4.84 12.64
CA CYS A 216 12.68 4.44 11.27
C CYS A 216 11.22 4.80 10.94
N GLN A 217 10.27 4.53 11.83
CA GLN A 217 8.87 4.92 11.63
C GLN A 217 8.72 6.44 11.43
N GLY A 218 9.37 7.25 12.26
CA GLY A 218 9.37 8.72 12.12
C GLY A 218 10.03 9.21 10.84
N LEU A 219 11.12 8.56 10.41
CA LEU A 219 11.82 8.86 9.16
C LEU A 219 10.99 8.47 7.93
N LEU A 220 10.24 7.36 8.00
CA LEU A 220 9.28 7.01 6.95
C LEU A 220 8.13 8.01 6.85
N LEU A 221 7.57 8.42 7.98
CA LEU A 221 6.57 9.49 8.01
C LEU A 221 7.11 10.75 7.32
N ARG A 222 8.39 11.09 7.56
CA ARG A 222 9.08 12.19 6.90
C ARG A 222 9.24 11.97 5.39
N ILE A 223 9.62 10.77 4.95
CA ILE A 223 9.73 10.39 3.53
C ILE A 223 8.38 10.53 2.82
N PHE A 224 7.30 9.95 3.38
CA PHE A 224 5.96 10.06 2.80
C PHE A 224 5.45 11.51 2.77
N ARG A 225 5.79 12.31 3.78
CA ARG A 225 5.51 13.75 3.78
C ARG A 225 6.22 14.46 2.61
N ILE A 226 7.50 14.16 2.38
CA ILE A 226 8.27 14.72 1.26
C ILE A 226 7.66 14.29 -0.08
N LEU A 227 7.28 13.02 -0.24
CA LEU A 227 6.57 12.54 -1.44
C LEU A 227 5.27 13.30 -1.68
N GLY A 228 4.53 13.64 -0.62
CA GLY A 228 3.30 14.41 -0.71
C GLY A 228 3.49 15.91 -1.03
N THR A 229 4.68 16.49 -0.85
CA THR A 229 4.90 17.94 -0.96
C THR A 229 5.98 18.38 -1.95
N ASN A 230 6.92 17.51 -2.29
CA ASN A 230 8.10 17.84 -3.10
C ASN A 230 8.28 16.90 -4.30
N TYR A 231 7.31 16.04 -4.53
CA TYR A 231 7.28 15.13 -5.67
C TYR A 231 5.95 15.26 -6.41
N GLU A 232 6.03 15.18 -7.73
CA GLU A 232 4.88 15.05 -8.59
C GLU A 232 4.62 13.58 -8.86
N PHE A 233 3.35 13.21 -8.79
CA PHE A 233 2.86 11.92 -9.28
C PHE A 233 1.55 12.16 -9.99
N SER A 234 1.27 11.33 -10.99
CA SER A 234 0.00 11.39 -11.71
C SER A 234 -0.76 10.09 -11.50
N LEU A 235 -2.00 10.23 -11.02
CA LEU A 235 -3.00 9.16 -11.07
C LEU A 235 -3.88 9.43 -12.28
N SER A 236 -3.98 8.46 -13.20
CA SER A 236 -4.90 8.59 -14.32
C SER A 236 -6.34 8.78 -13.80
N LYS A 237 -7.17 9.52 -14.53
CA LYS A 237 -8.58 9.72 -14.13
C LYS A 237 -9.31 8.38 -13.98
N GLN A 238 -8.99 7.42 -14.84
CA GLN A 238 -9.54 6.07 -14.81
C GLN A 238 -9.12 5.34 -13.54
N LEU A 239 -7.82 5.32 -13.22
CA LEU A 239 -7.31 4.69 -12.00
C LEU A 239 -7.93 5.33 -10.75
N ARG A 240 -8.01 6.66 -10.69
CA ARG A 240 -8.67 7.35 -9.57
C ARG A 240 -10.15 6.97 -9.42
N LYS A 241 -10.87 6.83 -10.55
CA LYS A 241 -12.28 6.41 -10.53
C LYS A 241 -12.42 4.97 -10.05
N GLN A 242 -11.55 4.08 -10.51
CA GLN A 242 -11.51 2.69 -10.09
C GLN A 242 -11.18 2.57 -8.59
N MET A 243 -10.16 3.30 -8.10
CA MET A 243 -9.83 3.34 -6.67
C MET A 243 -11.01 3.81 -5.82
N ASN A 244 -11.66 4.92 -6.21
CA ASN A 244 -12.84 5.41 -5.51
C ASN A 244 -14.03 4.44 -5.56
N TRP A 245 -14.11 3.58 -6.58
CA TRP A 245 -15.16 2.56 -6.66
C TRP A 245 -14.88 1.40 -5.71
N ILE A 246 -13.66 0.87 -5.73
CA ILE A 246 -13.24 -0.24 -4.86
C ILE A 246 -13.36 0.15 -3.39
N LEU A 247 -12.86 1.33 -3.03
CA LEU A 247 -13.02 1.85 -1.66
C LEU A 247 -14.49 2.01 -1.26
N PHE A 248 -15.34 2.41 -2.20
CA PHE A 248 -16.77 2.52 -1.93
C PHE A 248 -17.42 1.14 -1.72
N GLU A 249 -17.04 0.12 -2.49
CA GLU A 249 -17.51 -1.25 -2.28
C GLU A 249 -17.07 -1.78 -0.92
N GLU A 250 -15.81 -1.58 -0.52
CA GLU A 250 -15.33 -2.03 0.79
C GLU A 250 -15.98 -1.32 1.97
N ILE A 251 -16.16 0.00 1.87
CA ILE A 251 -16.91 0.76 2.88
C ILE A 251 -18.34 0.22 2.94
N THR A 252 -18.96 -0.08 1.80
CA THR A 252 -20.32 -0.63 1.75
C THR A 252 -20.38 -2.01 2.42
N ASP A 253 -19.46 -2.92 2.11
CA ASP A 253 -19.38 -4.25 2.71
C ASP A 253 -19.19 -4.15 4.23
N TYR A 254 -18.29 -3.28 4.68
CA TYR A 254 -18.09 -3.02 6.10
C TYR A 254 -19.37 -2.46 6.76
N MET A 255 -20.04 -1.49 6.11
CA MET A 255 -21.32 -0.95 6.57
C MET A 255 -22.39 -2.02 6.69
N GLU A 256 -22.51 -2.93 5.72
CA GLU A 256 -23.49 -4.02 5.72
C GLU A 256 -23.22 -5.09 6.78
N ASN A 257 -21.95 -5.30 7.14
CA ASN A 257 -21.55 -6.22 8.21
C ASN A 257 -21.69 -5.62 9.62
N HIS A 258 -21.71 -4.28 9.74
CA HIS A 258 -21.75 -3.57 11.03
C HIS A 258 -23.00 -2.68 11.21
N LEU A 259 -24.10 -2.97 10.49
CA LEU A 259 -25.31 -2.12 10.43
C LEU A 259 -25.85 -1.62 11.78
N THR A 260 -25.71 -2.41 12.86
CA THR A 260 -26.26 -2.11 14.18
C THR A 260 -25.45 -1.08 14.98
N GLN A 261 -24.13 -1.10 14.86
CA GLN A 261 -23.21 -0.31 15.70
C GLN A 261 -22.41 0.74 14.91
N ILE A 262 -22.55 0.76 13.59
CA ILE A 262 -21.75 1.64 12.75
C ILE A 262 -21.98 3.12 13.03
N SER A 263 -20.87 3.85 13.10
CA SER A 263 -20.81 5.30 13.15
C SER A 263 -19.79 5.81 12.13
N ILE A 264 -19.92 7.08 11.74
CA ILE A 264 -18.96 7.69 10.81
C ILE A 264 -17.56 7.78 11.43
N THR A 265 -17.48 7.93 12.76
CA THR A 265 -16.22 7.89 13.51
C THR A 265 -15.62 6.48 13.49
N GLY A 266 -16.44 5.43 13.62
CA GLY A 266 -15.96 4.04 13.47
C GLY A 266 -15.44 3.74 12.06
N LEU A 267 -16.05 4.31 11.01
CA LEU A 267 -15.48 4.25 9.66
C LEU A 267 -14.14 4.99 9.56
N SER A 268 -14.03 6.15 10.21
CA SER A 268 -12.79 6.94 10.23
C SER A 268 -11.64 6.18 10.89
N GLU A 269 -11.92 5.50 12.00
CA GLU A 269 -10.95 4.66 12.70
C GLU A 269 -10.52 3.46 11.86
N GLU A 270 -11.48 2.76 11.24
CA GLU A 270 -11.24 1.55 10.44
C GLU A 270 -10.47 1.85 9.15
N PHE A 271 -10.94 2.81 8.36
CA PHE A 271 -10.39 3.07 7.02
C PHE A 271 -9.37 4.21 6.99
N HIS A 272 -9.06 4.80 8.15
CA HIS A 272 -8.09 5.90 8.29
C HIS A 272 -8.36 7.10 7.36
N PHE A 273 -9.63 7.38 7.05
CA PHE A 273 -10.06 8.60 6.36
C PHE A 273 -10.76 9.56 7.32
N GLN A 274 -10.69 10.87 7.04
CA GLN A 274 -11.53 11.85 7.75
C GLN A 274 -13.02 11.67 7.42
N GLU A 275 -13.90 11.99 8.36
CA GLU A 275 -15.36 11.86 8.23
C GLU A 275 -15.94 12.51 6.95
N ASP A 276 -15.45 13.70 6.58
CA ASP A 276 -15.85 14.43 5.37
C ASP A 276 -15.57 13.66 4.07
N TYR A 277 -14.54 12.81 4.06
CA TYR A 277 -14.19 12.00 2.91
C TYR A 277 -15.28 10.97 2.61
N PHE A 278 -15.81 10.28 3.64
CA PHE A 278 -16.90 9.31 3.47
C PHE A 278 -18.16 9.98 2.93
N ASN A 279 -18.53 11.14 3.47
CA ASN A 279 -19.67 11.91 2.99
C ASN A 279 -19.53 12.25 1.49
N ARG A 280 -18.35 12.72 1.07
CA ARG A 280 -18.07 13.02 -0.34
C ARG A 280 -18.07 11.78 -1.22
N LEU A 281 -17.43 10.69 -0.77
CA LEU A 281 -17.30 9.46 -1.53
C LEU A 281 -18.68 8.82 -1.77
N ILE A 282 -19.43 8.58 -0.70
CA ILE A 282 -20.78 7.99 -0.76
C ILE A 282 -21.69 8.86 -1.63
N LYS A 283 -21.66 10.18 -1.44
CA LYS A 283 -22.48 11.10 -2.24
C LYS A 283 -22.11 11.10 -3.72
N THR A 284 -20.82 10.98 -4.04
CA THR A 284 -20.35 10.91 -5.42
C THR A 284 -20.80 9.61 -6.10
N GLN A 285 -20.82 8.50 -5.37
CA GLN A 285 -21.15 7.18 -5.92
C GLN A 285 -22.66 6.89 -5.94
N THR A 286 -23.41 7.42 -4.98
CA THR A 286 -24.83 7.07 -4.75
C THR A 286 -25.80 8.24 -4.89
N GLY A 287 -25.31 9.48 -4.83
CA GLY A 287 -26.13 10.69 -4.71
C GLY A 287 -26.66 10.97 -3.29
N LEU A 288 -26.40 10.08 -2.32
CA LEU A 288 -26.93 10.14 -0.95
C LEU A 288 -25.86 10.60 0.06
N THR A 289 -26.28 11.22 1.15
CA THR A 289 -25.42 11.42 2.33
C THR A 289 -25.12 10.08 3.02
N TYR A 290 -24.09 10.05 3.88
CA TYR A 290 -23.79 8.86 4.69
C TYR A 290 -25.01 8.33 5.45
N THR A 291 -25.76 9.22 6.12
CA THR A 291 -26.94 8.85 6.92
C THR A 291 -28.06 8.27 6.06
N GLU A 292 -28.33 8.88 4.90
CA GLU A 292 -29.34 8.38 3.94
C GLU A 292 -28.93 7.04 3.34
N TYR A 293 -27.64 6.86 3.04
CA TYR A 293 -27.13 5.60 2.52
C TYR A 293 -27.18 4.48 3.56
N LEU A 294 -26.79 4.75 4.82
CA LEU A 294 -26.93 3.80 5.90
C LEU A 294 -28.40 3.40 6.11
N GLN A 295 -29.32 4.38 6.08
CA GLN A 295 -30.77 4.09 6.14
C GLN A 295 -31.21 3.18 4.98
N LEU A 296 -30.71 3.42 3.76
CA LEU A 296 -30.99 2.56 2.61
C LEU A 296 -30.50 1.12 2.82
N LEU A 297 -29.26 0.93 3.30
CA LEU A 297 -28.71 -0.39 3.58
C LEU A 297 -29.52 -1.13 4.67
N ARG A 298 -29.87 -0.44 5.75
CA ARG A 298 -30.72 -1.00 6.82
C ARG A 298 -32.09 -1.42 6.31
N LEU A 299 -32.73 -0.62 5.46
CA LEU A 299 -34.02 -0.95 4.86
C LEU A 299 -33.92 -2.16 3.93
N ARG A 300 -32.89 -2.24 3.07
CA ARG A 300 -32.65 -3.42 2.21
C ARG A 300 -32.42 -4.70 3.02
N ARG A 301 -31.66 -4.61 4.12
CA ARG A 301 -31.48 -5.75 5.02
C ARG A 301 -32.80 -6.14 5.69
N ALA A 302 -33.62 -5.17 6.08
CA ALA A 302 -34.94 -5.45 6.66
C ALA A 302 -35.86 -6.13 5.63
N GLU A 303 -35.90 -5.66 4.38
CA GLU A 303 -36.62 -6.31 3.28
C GLU A 303 -36.19 -7.77 3.15
N THR A 304 -34.88 -8.03 3.10
CA THR A 304 -34.33 -9.38 2.99
C THR A 304 -34.79 -10.26 4.15
N LEU A 305 -34.67 -9.80 5.39
CA LEU A 305 -35.08 -10.55 6.57
C LEU A 305 -36.60 -10.78 6.63
N LEU A 306 -37.41 -9.83 6.15
CA LEU A 306 -38.87 -9.97 6.08
C LEU A 306 -39.30 -11.08 5.12
N LEU A 307 -38.56 -11.27 4.02
CA LEU A 307 -38.85 -12.24 2.95
C LEU A 307 -38.24 -13.62 3.20
N THR A 308 -37.10 -13.68 3.88
CA THR A 308 -36.30 -14.91 4.00
C THR A 308 -36.37 -15.56 5.38
N THR A 309 -37.00 -14.90 6.37
CA THR A 309 -37.04 -15.39 7.75
C THR A 309 -38.40 -15.17 8.41
N ASP A 310 -38.68 -15.99 9.43
CA ASP A 310 -39.86 -15.86 10.30
C ASP A 310 -39.62 -14.92 11.51
N ALA A 311 -38.51 -14.18 11.53
CA ALA A 311 -38.19 -13.26 12.63
C ALA A 311 -39.32 -12.23 12.86
N THR A 312 -39.60 -11.88 14.10
CA THR A 312 -40.61 -10.86 14.39
C THR A 312 -40.17 -9.50 13.87
N ILE A 313 -41.11 -8.59 13.60
CA ILE A 313 -40.77 -7.23 13.14
C ILE A 313 -39.86 -6.54 14.16
N ASP A 314 -40.03 -6.83 15.44
CA ASP A 314 -39.19 -6.31 16.53
C ASP A 314 -37.75 -6.82 16.43
N GLN A 315 -37.57 -8.14 16.23
CA GLN A 315 -36.25 -8.75 16.03
C GLN A 315 -35.55 -8.18 14.80
N ILE A 316 -36.29 -7.98 13.70
CA ILE A 316 -35.75 -7.38 12.47
C ILE A 316 -35.33 -5.93 12.71
N THR A 317 -36.18 -5.15 13.40
CA THR A 317 -35.91 -3.74 13.72
C THR A 317 -34.59 -3.59 14.49
N GLU A 318 -34.38 -4.43 15.50
CA GLU A 318 -33.14 -4.47 16.28
C GLU A 318 -31.95 -4.96 15.45
N ALA A 319 -32.13 -6.04 14.68
CA ALA A 319 -31.08 -6.63 13.85
C ALA A 319 -30.54 -5.69 12.76
N VAL A 320 -31.36 -4.74 12.27
CA VAL A 320 -30.92 -3.72 11.31
C VAL A 320 -30.48 -2.41 11.97
N GLY A 321 -30.41 -2.33 13.30
CA GLY A 321 -29.82 -1.20 14.02
C GLY A 321 -30.76 -0.06 14.37
N TYR A 322 -32.06 -0.31 14.49
CA TYR A 322 -33.01 0.68 15.00
C TYR A 322 -33.50 0.29 16.41
N HIS A 323 -33.29 1.18 17.38
CA HIS A 323 -33.88 1.03 18.72
C HIS A 323 -35.30 1.60 18.81
N ASN A 324 -35.62 2.60 17.98
CA ASN A 324 -36.95 3.22 17.93
C ASN A 324 -37.82 2.54 16.86
N LYS A 325 -38.71 1.65 17.31
CA LYS A 325 -39.66 0.94 16.44
C LYS A 325 -40.57 1.88 15.65
N GLY A 326 -41.09 2.93 16.28
CA GLY A 326 -41.97 3.90 15.63
C GLY A 326 -41.27 4.60 14.46
N TYR A 327 -39.99 4.94 14.65
CA TYR A 327 -39.17 5.52 13.60
C TYR A 327 -38.93 4.52 12.45
N PHE A 328 -38.56 3.27 12.75
CA PHE A 328 -38.40 2.23 11.73
C PHE A 328 -39.67 2.00 10.90
N TYR A 329 -40.82 1.89 11.56
CA TYR A 329 -42.11 1.74 10.87
C TYR A 329 -42.40 2.92 9.94
N LYS A 330 -42.14 4.15 10.40
CA LYS A 330 -42.32 5.36 9.59
C LYS A 330 -41.47 5.31 8.32
N ILE A 331 -40.16 5.16 8.46
CA ILE A 331 -39.23 5.19 7.31
C ILE A 331 -39.43 4.00 6.34
N PHE A 332 -39.79 2.83 6.86
CA PHE A 332 -40.08 1.66 6.02
C PHE A 332 -41.36 1.89 5.21
N THR A 333 -42.41 2.41 5.86
CA THR A 333 -43.69 2.69 5.20
C THR A 333 -43.55 3.82 4.18
N GLU A 334 -42.78 4.87 4.47
CA GLU A 334 -42.48 5.94 3.53
C GLU A 334 -41.81 5.42 2.26
N ARG A 335 -40.87 4.46 2.40
CA ARG A 335 -40.15 3.86 1.27
C ARG A 335 -41.00 2.89 0.44
N HIS A 336 -41.74 2.01 1.11
CA HIS A 336 -42.44 0.88 0.45
C HIS A 336 -43.93 1.11 0.24
N GLN A 337 -44.50 2.20 0.79
CA GLN A 337 -45.95 2.47 0.84
C GLN A 337 -46.76 1.35 1.54
N LEU A 338 -46.08 0.50 2.31
CA LEU A 338 -46.63 -0.63 3.06
C LEU A 338 -45.94 -0.71 4.42
N THR A 339 -46.68 -1.09 5.45
CA THR A 339 -46.07 -1.44 6.73
C THR A 339 -45.21 -2.71 6.58
N PRO A 340 -44.18 -2.93 7.43
CA PRO A 340 -43.37 -4.15 7.40
C PRO A 340 -44.19 -5.45 7.41
N ALA A 341 -45.26 -5.49 8.21
CA ALA A 341 -46.18 -6.63 8.28
C ALA A 341 -46.97 -6.84 6.99
N GLN A 342 -47.44 -5.75 6.36
CA GLN A 342 -48.12 -5.82 5.06
C GLN A 342 -47.15 -6.23 3.95
N PHE A 343 -45.91 -5.76 3.98
CA PHE A 343 -44.87 -6.10 3.03
C PHE A 343 -44.59 -7.60 3.05
N ARG A 344 -44.33 -8.18 4.23
CA ARG A 344 -44.15 -9.64 4.41
C ARG A 344 -45.33 -10.48 3.93
N LYS A 345 -46.57 -9.99 4.10
CA LYS A 345 -47.76 -10.74 3.70
C LYS A 345 -47.98 -10.71 2.18
N LYS A 346 -47.47 -9.69 1.50
CA LYS A 346 -47.78 -9.41 0.10
C LYS A 346 -46.75 -10.01 -0.88
N MET A 347 -45.50 -10.07 -0.46
CA MET A 347 -44.38 -10.66 -1.20
C MET A 347 -44.18 -12.10 -0.73
#